data_AF-A0A3S1FSY9-F1
#
_entry.id   AF-A0A3S1FSY9-F1
#
_cell.length_a   1.000
_cell.length_b   1.000
_cell.length_c   1.000
_cell.angle_alpha   90.00
_cell.angle_beta   90.00
_cell.angle_gamma   90.00
#
_symmetry.space_group_name_H-M   'P 1'
#
loop_
_entity.id
_entity.type
_entity.pdbx_description
1 polymer ?
#
loop_
_entity_poly.entity_id
_entity_poly.type
_entity_poly.pdbx_seq_one_letter_code
_entity_poly.pdbx_strand_id
1 'polypeptide(L)'
;MSKSITTEGRIFARQVGREVKRRELVAASAISNGNEKELWPAVKWIVGRLDADTSPVKRVACLQAVAARLRSVPDGDRGAFVDISRFDGKRTCELMFTTLLADDHPMEAMTGLEAGITLQCHYFKIGRTGPDLRVGVVAAYASAHALGRLYERARHQVEISYGIGFLRLCGRAGVFASTDKRLWRTEINIALNDDLVATGSTRVAGQGDVAGTFFDCRTVLPRDACDGEQIAQADGFAQVLEGKATVAEIPFLVRPNDFVLEKLKRFEEGS
;
A
#
# COMPACT_ATOMS: atom_id res chain seq x y z
N MET A 1 -1.78 8.61 28.53
CA MET A 1 -1.82 9.57 27.41
C MET A 1 -1.28 8.94 26.13
N SER A 2 -2.07 8.29 25.27
CA SER A 2 -1.70 8.32 23.84
C SER A 2 -2.05 9.72 23.35
N LYS A 3 -1.11 10.65 23.53
CA LYS A 3 -1.27 12.06 23.15
C LYS A 3 -1.83 12.12 21.73
N SER A 4 -2.92 12.86 21.49
CA SER A 4 -3.30 13.25 20.13
C SER A 4 -2.04 13.64 19.34
N ILE A 5 -1.96 13.24 18.06
CA ILE A 5 -0.81 13.62 17.23
C ILE A 5 -0.64 15.14 17.26
N THR A 6 0.61 15.58 17.35
CA THR A 6 0.95 16.99 17.46
C THR A 6 0.49 17.73 16.20
N THR A 7 0.46 19.05 16.30
CA THR A 7 0.12 19.90 15.14
C THR A 7 1.11 19.65 13.99
N GLU A 8 2.39 19.48 14.29
CA GLU A 8 3.44 19.19 13.33
C GLU A 8 3.22 17.81 12.67
N GLY A 9 2.89 16.78 13.44
CA GLY A 9 2.53 15.46 12.89
C GLY A 9 1.32 15.51 11.95
N ARG A 10 0.29 16.29 12.32
CA ARG A 10 -0.89 16.54 11.45
C ARG A 10 -0.52 17.29 10.17
N ILE A 11 0.35 18.30 10.27
CA ILE A 11 0.83 19.06 9.11
C ILE A 11 1.61 18.13 8.18
N PHE A 12 2.51 17.31 8.72
CA PHE A 12 3.28 16.35 7.94
C PHE A 12 2.37 15.37 7.20
N ALA A 13 1.41 14.73 7.87
CA ALA A 13 0.46 13.81 7.22
C ALA A 13 -0.30 14.48 6.07
N ARG A 14 -0.75 15.73 6.25
CA ARG A 14 -1.40 16.51 5.19
C ARG A 14 -0.45 16.85 4.04
N GLN A 15 0.80 17.18 4.31
CA GLN A 15 1.81 17.45 3.28
C GLN A 15 2.09 16.19 2.44
N VAL A 16 2.21 15.03 3.08
CA VAL A 16 2.34 13.74 2.36
C VAL A 16 1.10 13.49 1.50
N GLY A 17 -0.12 13.66 2.02
CA GLY A 17 -1.35 13.48 1.24
C GLY A 17 -1.44 14.42 0.03
N ARG A 18 -1.05 15.70 0.18
CA ARG A 18 -0.96 16.66 -0.93
C ARG A 18 0.07 16.25 -1.97
N GLU A 19 1.22 15.76 -1.54
CA GLU A 19 2.25 15.26 -2.45
C GLU A 19 1.76 14.03 -3.22
N VAL A 20 1.04 13.11 -2.56
CA VAL A 20 0.38 11.98 -3.25
C VAL A 20 -0.60 12.47 -4.31
N LYS A 21 -1.46 13.44 -3.99
CA LYS A 21 -2.40 14.02 -4.97
C LYS A 21 -1.69 14.71 -6.14
N ARG A 22 -0.60 15.43 -5.89
CA ARG A 22 0.23 16.02 -6.96
C ARG A 22 0.76 14.94 -7.90
N ARG A 23 1.28 13.85 -7.34
CA ARG A 23 1.89 12.78 -8.12
C ARG A 23 0.88 11.85 -8.80
N GLU A 24 -0.35 11.75 -8.27
CA GLU A 24 -1.47 11.04 -8.89
C GLU A 24 -1.72 11.56 -10.33
N LEU A 25 -1.72 12.88 -10.53
CA LEU A 25 -1.91 13.50 -11.83
C LEU A 25 -0.85 13.04 -12.86
N VAL A 26 0.43 12.99 -12.43
CA VAL A 26 1.55 12.56 -13.27
C VAL A 26 1.41 11.08 -13.63
N ALA A 27 1.12 10.24 -12.63
CA ALA A 27 0.96 8.81 -12.83
C ALA A 27 -0.26 8.47 -13.71
N ALA A 28 -1.42 9.09 -13.48
CA ALA A 28 -2.63 8.89 -14.27
C ALA A 28 -2.41 9.22 -15.75
N SER A 29 -1.73 10.34 -16.03
CA SER A 29 -1.34 10.74 -17.38
C SER A 29 -0.39 9.72 -18.02
N ALA A 30 0.61 9.23 -17.28
CA ALA A 30 1.54 8.22 -17.79
C ALA A 30 0.84 6.87 -18.12
N ILE A 31 -0.09 6.44 -17.27
CA ILE A 31 -0.89 5.21 -17.47
C ILE A 31 -1.74 5.34 -18.74
N SER A 32 -2.56 6.38 -18.80
CA SER A 32 -3.60 6.57 -19.81
C SER A 32 -3.13 7.27 -21.09
N ASN A 33 -1.84 7.59 -21.20
CA ASN A 33 -1.29 8.40 -22.30
C ASN A 33 -1.96 9.78 -22.40
N GLY A 34 -2.15 10.44 -21.24
CA GLY A 34 -2.73 11.78 -21.13
C GLY A 34 -4.25 11.88 -21.25
N ASN A 35 -4.96 10.76 -21.42
CA ASN A 35 -6.42 10.77 -21.53
C ASN A 35 -7.11 11.02 -20.18
N GLU A 36 -6.49 10.59 -19.09
CA GLU A 36 -7.05 10.62 -17.75
C GLU A 36 -6.17 11.39 -16.78
N LYS A 37 -6.81 12.03 -15.79
CA LYS A 37 -6.14 12.82 -14.74
C LYS A 37 -6.18 12.16 -13.37
N GLU A 38 -7.02 11.15 -13.20
CA GLU A 38 -7.17 10.41 -11.95
C GLU A 38 -6.72 8.97 -12.15
N LEU A 39 -6.16 8.37 -11.10
CA LEU A 39 -5.57 7.04 -11.18
C LEU A 39 -6.61 5.97 -11.54
N TRP A 40 -7.79 6.01 -10.93
CA TRP A 40 -8.81 4.97 -11.14
C TRP A 40 -9.37 4.97 -12.58
N PRO A 41 -9.80 6.12 -13.16
CA PRO A 41 -10.09 6.21 -14.59
C PRO A 41 -8.92 5.78 -15.48
N ALA A 42 -7.68 6.17 -15.16
CA ALA A 42 -6.50 5.78 -15.95
C ALA A 42 -6.29 4.26 -15.97
N VAL A 43 -6.50 3.59 -14.84
CA VAL A 43 -6.43 2.13 -14.72
C VAL A 43 -7.57 1.47 -15.51
N LYS A 44 -8.80 1.98 -15.42
CA LYS A 44 -9.94 1.51 -16.21
C LYS A 44 -9.74 1.70 -17.71
N TRP A 45 -9.05 2.76 -18.12
CA TRP A 45 -8.68 2.98 -19.52
C TRP A 45 -7.83 1.82 -20.06
N ILE A 46 -6.89 1.28 -19.28
CA ILE A 46 -6.11 0.09 -19.70
C ILE A 46 -7.06 -1.07 -19.96
N VAL A 47 -7.97 -1.37 -19.02
CA VAL A 47 -8.95 -2.47 -19.16
C VAL A 47 -9.74 -2.32 -20.46
N GLY A 48 -10.31 -1.13 -20.70
CA GLY A 48 -11.06 -0.86 -21.93
C GLY A 48 -10.23 -0.99 -23.20
N ARG A 49 -8.94 -0.61 -23.18
CA ARG A 49 -8.04 -0.80 -24.34
C ARG A 49 -7.72 -2.27 -24.57
N LEU A 50 -7.50 -3.04 -23.52
CA LEU A 50 -7.25 -4.48 -23.63
C LEU A 50 -8.49 -5.24 -24.14
N ASP A 51 -9.68 -4.83 -23.72
CA ASP A 51 -10.94 -5.42 -24.20
C ASP A 51 -11.18 -5.12 -25.67
N ALA A 52 -10.91 -3.89 -26.11
CA ALA A 52 -11.00 -3.49 -27.52
C ALA A 52 -9.95 -4.17 -28.42
N ASP A 53 -8.75 -4.41 -27.90
CA ASP A 53 -7.68 -5.09 -28.63
C ASP A 53 -7.91 -6.61 -28.65
N THR A 54 -8.55 -7.15 -29.69
CA THR A 54 -8.83 -8.59 -29.79
C THR A 54 -7.59 -9.46 -30.05
N SER A 55 -6.45 -8.87 -30.44
CA SER A 55 -5.20 -9.58 -30.73
C SER A 55 -4.25 -9.62 -29.52
N PRO A 56 -3.74 -10.80 -29.09
CA PRO A 56 -2.77 -10.89 -28.00
C PRO A 56 -1.52 -10.04 -28.21
N VAL A 57 -1.05 -9.88 -29.45
CA VAL A 57 0.12 -9.06 -29.76
C VAL A 57 -0.15 -7.57 -29.50
N LYS A 58 -1.35 -7.09 -29.83
CA LYS A 58 -1.76 -5.70 -29.56
C LYS A 58 -1.91 -5.44 -28.06
N ARG A 59 -2.53 -6.37 -27.33
CA ARG A 59 -2.64 -6.33 -25.86
C ARG A 59 -1.27 -6.25 -25.18
N VAL A 60 -0.32 -7.09 -25.61
CA VAL A 60 1.06 -7.07 -25.11
C VAL A 60 1.73 -5.73 -25.42
N ALA A 61 1.62 -5.22 -26.65
CA ALA A 61 2.17 -3.92 -27.02
C ALA A 61 1.57 -2.77 -26.20
N CYS A 62 0.27 -2.83 -25.90
CA CYS A 62 -0.40 -1.87 -25.02
C CYS A 62 0.23 -1.87 -23.61
N LEU A 63 0.35 -3.03 -22.97
CA LEU A 63 0.94 -3.15 -21.63
C LEU A 63 2.42 -2.75 -21.60
N GLN A 64 3.20 -3.10 -22.63
CA GLN A 64 4.59 -2.68 -22.77
C GLN A 64 4.71 -1.15 -22.89
N ALA A 65 3.82 -0.52 -23.64
CA ALA A 65 3.80 0.93 -23.79
C ALA A 65 3.42 1.64 -22.47
N VAL A 66 2.42 1.12 -21.75
CA VAL A 66 2.07 1.60 -20.39
C VAL A 66 3.28 1.51 -19.46
N ALA A 67 3.93 0.36 -19.43
CA ALA A 67 5.10 0.15 -18.58
C ALA A 67 6.28 1.05 -18.94
N ALA A 68 6.54 1.27 -20.23
CA ALA A 68 7.58 2.18 -20.68
C ALA A 68 7.32 3.61 -20.20
N ARG A 69 6.07 4.10 -20.33
CA ARG A 69 5.68 5.43 -19.83
C ARG A 69 5.80 5.55 -18.32
N LEU A 70 5.36 4.54 -17.57
CA LEU A 70 5.50 4.50 -16.11
C LEU A 70 6.98 4.51 -15.67
N ARG A 71 7.85 3.80 -16.41
CA ARG A 71 9.30 3.78 -16.18
C ARG A 71 9.99 5.09 -16.54
N SER A 72 9.46 5.85 -17.50
CA SER A 72 10.02 7.16 -17.85
C SER A 72 9.69 8.27 -16.86
N VAL A 73 8.69 8.09 -15.98
CA VAL A 73 8.41 9.06 -14.91
C VAL A 73 9.58 9.06 -13.91
N PRO A 74 10.17 10.23 -13.58
CA PRO A 74 11.21 10.33 -12.56
C PRO A 74 10.76 9.75 -11.23
N ASP A 75 11.68 9.10 -10.50
CA ASP A 75 11.35 8.43 -9.24
C ASP A 75 10.75 9.39 -8.18
N GLY A 76 11.19 10.65 -8.18
CA GLY A 76 10.65 11.70 -7.31
C GLY A 76 9.22 12.15 -7.65
N ASP A 77 8.75 11.87 -8.86
CA ASP A 77 7.40 12.23 -9.34
C ASP A 77 6.47 11.02 -9.49
N ARG A 78 6.97 9.81 -9.28
CA ARG A 78 6.14 8.61 -9.26
C ARG A 78 5.19 8.66 -8.06
N GLY A 79 3.92 8.95 -8.34
CA GLY A 79 2.78 8.81 -7.41
C GLY A 79 2.20 7.41 -7.36
N ALA A 80 2.66 6.57 -8.28
CA ALA A 80 2.45 5.15 -8.31
C ALA A 80 3.80 4.47 -8.09
N PHE A 81 3.93 3.61 -7.09
CA PHE A 81 5.12 2.79 -6.94
C PHE A 81 5.02 1.59 -7.86
N VAL A 82 5.85 1.64 -8.87
CA VAL A 82 5.85 0.74 -9.99
C VAL A 82 6.75 -0.46 -9.63
N ASP A 83 6.19 -1.46 -8.94
CA ASP A 83 6.81 -2.80 -8.87
C ASP A 83 6.39 -3.59 -10.12
N ILE A 84 6.94 -3.21 -11.29
CA ILE A 84 6.71 -3.95 -12.54
C ILE A 84 7.42 -5.29 -12.46
N SER A 85 6.65 -6.36 -12.33
CA SER A 85 7.20 -7.69 -12.06
C SER A 85 7.70 -8.46 -13.29
N ARG A 86 7.09 -8.40 -14.50
CA ARG A 86 7.54 -9.33 -15.57
C ARG A 86 7.06 -9.08 -17.03
N PHE A 87 7.98 -8.90 -17.99
CA PHE A 87 7.68 -9.00 -19.43
C PHE A 87 8.15 -10.32 -20.01
N ASP A 88 7.23 -11.17 -20.46
CA ASP A 88 7.60 -12.41 -21.14
C ASP A 88 6.87 -12.59 -22.45
N GLY A 89 7.53 -12.24 -23.55
CA GLY A 89 7.23 -12.78 -24.89
C GLY A 89 6.34 -11.94 -25.81
N LYS A 90 6.16 -12.44 -27.03
CA LYS A 90 5.43 -11.77 -28.13
C LYS A 90 3.90 -11.77 -27.95
N ARG A 91 3.38 -12.68 -27.13
CA ARG A 91 1.92 -12.93 -26.96
C ARG A 91 1.50 -13.08 -25.51
N THR A 92 2.43 -12.92 -24.58
CA THR A 92 2.21 -13.03 -23.13
C THR A 92 2.88 -11.83 -22.45
N CYS A 93 2.30 -11.34 -21.37
CA CYS A 93 2.84 -10.20 -20.63
C CYS A 93 2.18 -10.13 -19.25
N GLU A 94 2.94 -9.72 -18.23
CA GLU A 94 2.40 -9.47 -16.89
C GLU A 94 2.84 -8.08 -16.41
N LEU A 95 1.88 -7.18 -16.22
CA LEU A 95 2.14 -5.87 -15.65
C LEU A 95 1.52 -5.81 -14.27
N MET A 96 2.36 -5.61 -13.25
CA MET A 96 1.94 -5.26 -11.91
C MET A 96 2.44 -3.85 -11.59
N PHE A 97 1.63 -3.03 -10.93
CA PHE A 97 2.09 -1.78 -10.33
C PHE A 97 1.17 -1.39 -9.17
N THR A 98 1.66 -0.53 -8.28
CA THR A 98 0.87 -0.02 -7.16
C THR A 98 0.66 1.48 -7.27
N THR A 99 -0.48 1.97 -6.82
CA THR A 99 -0.86 3.38 -6.84
C THR A 99 -1.17 3.86 -5.43
N LEU A 100 -0.76 5.09 -5.11
CA LEU A 100 -1.12 5.76 -3.86
C LEU A 100 -2.35 6.66 -4.08
N LEU A 101 -3.35 6.53 -3.22
CA LEU A 101 -4.55 7.35 -3.22
C LEU A 101 -4.71 8.01 -1.85
N ALA A 102 -4.64 9.33 -1.80
CA ALA A 102 -5.01 10.08 -0.60
C ALA A 102 -6.54 10.27 -0.60
N ASP A 103 -7.22 9.44 0.17
CA ASP A 103 -8.68 9.33 0.21
C ASP A 103 -9.14 8.77 1.57
N ASP A 104 -10.44 8.58 1.73
CA ASP A 104 -11.03 7.96 2.91
C ASP A 104 -10.64 6.47 3.04
N HIS A 105 -10.81 5.94 4.25
CA HIS A 105 -10.48 4.56 4.57
C HIS A 105 -11.26 3.56 3.67
N PRO A 106 -10.63 2.49 3.15
CA PRO A 106 -11.29 1.52 2.25
C PRO A 106 -12.52 0.79 2.81
N MET A 107 -12.73 0.87 4.12
CA MET A 107 -13.90 0.36 4.83
C MET A 107 -14.69 1.49 5.50
N GLU A 108 -14.81 2.65 4.83
CA GLU A 108 -15.48 3.86 5.33
C GLU A 108 -16.84 3.57 5.98
N ALA A 109 -17.65 2.68 5.40
CA ALA A 109 -18.94 2.28 5.97
C ALA A 109 -18.85 1.68 7.39
N MET A 110 -17.70 1.15 7.78
CA MET A 110 -17.42 0.60 9.12
C MET A 110 -16.57 1.52 9.99
N THR A 111 -15.66 2.30 9.40
CA THR A 111 -14.69 3.13 10.13
C THR A 111 -15.10 4.60 10.22
N GLY A 112 -16.10 5.03 9.45
CA GLY A 112 -16.40 6.43 9.20
C GLY A 112 -15.38 7.10 8.26
N LEU A 113 -15.49 8.43 8.18
CA LEU A 113 -14.60 9.30 7.39
C LEU A 113 -13.24 9.46 8.09
N GLU A 114 -12.36 8.49 7.86
CA GLU A 114 -10.97 8.55 8.33
C GLU A 114 -10.02 8.82 7.17
N ALA A 115 -9.36 9.98 7.22
CA ALA A 115 -8.38 10.37 6.23
C ALA A 115 -7.08 9.58 6.37
N GLY A 116 -6.56 9.10 5.23
CA GLY A 116 -5.28 8.44 5.16
C GLY A 116 -4.80 8.28 3.73
N ILE A 117 -3.94 7.31 3.51
CA ILE A 117 -3.44 6.98 2.18
C ILE A 117 -3.61 5.49 1.93
N THR A 118 -4.33 5.18 0.86
CA THR A 118 -4.59 3.82 0.38
C THR A 118 -3.58 3.45 -0.69
N LEU A 119 -3.02 2.25 -0.58
CA LEU A 119 -2.21 1.61 -1.60
C LEU A 119 -3.06 0.58 -2.33
N GLN A 120 -3.20 0.74 -3.64
CA GLN A 120 -3.85 -0.23 -4.51
C GLN A 120 -2.83 -0.90 -5.42
N CYS A 121 -2.93 -2.21 -5.56
CA CYS A 121 -2.21 -3.02 -6.52
C CYS A 121 -3.09 -3.28 -7.74
N HIS A 122 -2.49 -3.16 -8.92
CA HIS A 122 -3.11 -3.46 -10.20
C HIS A 122 -2.28 -4.51 -10.91
N TYR A 123 -2.92 -5.58 -11.33
CA TYR A 123 -2.32 -6.72 -12.01
C TYR A 123 -3.03 -6.94 -13.35
N PHE A 124 -2.24 -7.01 -14.42
CA PHE A 124 -2.69 -7.24 -15.78
C PHE A 124 -1.85 -8.37 -16.36
N LYS A 125 -2.47 -9.53 -16.61
CA LYS A 125 -1.83 -10.66 -17.27
C LYS A 125 -2.49 -10.94 -18.60
N ILE A 126 -1.71 -11.06 -19.65
CA ILE A 126 -2.14 -11.54 -20.96
C ILE A 126 -1.56 -12.94 -21.14
N GLY A 127 -2.45 -13.95 -21.19
CA GLY A 127 -2.09 -15.36 -21.31
C GLY A 127 -2.81 -16.08 -22.45
N ARG A 128 -2.50 -17.37 -22.63
CA ARG A 128 -3.17 -18.25 -23.62
C ARG A 128 -4.66 -18.47 -23.31
N THR A 129 -5.02 -18.43 -22.02
CA THR A 129 -6.39 -18.61 -21.52
C THR A 129 -7.22 -17.32 -21.55
N GLY A 130 -6.63 -16.21 -21.99
CA GLY A 130 -7.26 -14.89 -21.96
C GLY A 130 -6.54 -13.90 -21.03
N PRO A 131 -7.08 -12.67 -20.91
CA PRO A 131 -6.59 -11.71 -19.94
C PRO A 131 -7.04 -12.08 -18.52
N ASP A 132 -6.16 -11.91 -17.53
CA ASP A 132 -6.46 -11.93 -16.10
C ASP A 132 -6.14 -10.54 -15.55
N LEU A 133 -7.18 -9.78 -15.23
CA LEU A 133 -7.11 -8.38 -14.86
C LEU A 133 -7.65 -8.24 -13.45
N ARG A 134 -6.82 -7.76 -12.53
CA ARG A 134 -7.20 -7.43 -11.16
C ARG A 134 -6.80 -6.00 -10.88
N VAL A 135 -7.77 -5.11 -10.80
CA VAL A 135 -7.54 -3.68 -10.69
C VAL A 135 -8.12 -3.14 -9.38
N GLY A 136 -7.43 -2.19 -8.77
CA GLY A 136 -7.89 -1.55 -7.54
C GLY A 136 -7.80 -2.43 -6.30
N VAL A 137 -6.95 -3.47 -6.32
CA VAL A 137 -6.82 -4.38 -5.18
C VAL A 137 -6.11 -3.66 -4.05
N VAL A 138 -6.80 -3.27 -2.99
CA VAL A 138 -6.18 -2.58 -1.85
C VAL A 138 -5.17 -3.52 -1.20
N ALA A 139 -3.92 -3.09 -1.15
CA ALA A 139 -2.81 -3.78 -0.50
C ALA A 139 -2.62 -3.26 0.93
N ALA A 140 -2.74 -1.96 1.13
CA ALA A 140 -2.62 -1.36 2.45
C ALA A 140 -3.38 -0.04 2.57
N TYR A 141 -3.64 0.36 3.81
CA TYR A 141 -4.05 1.70 4.20
C TYR A 141 -3.12 2.17 5.31
N ALA A 142 -2.70 3.43 5.27
CA ALA A 142 -2.00 4.07 6.38
C ALA A 142 -2.79 5.29 6.83
N SER A 143 -3.22 5.29 8.09
CA SER A 143 -3.97 6.40 8.65
C SER A 143 -3.13 7.68 8.74
N ALA A 144 -3.78 8.84 8.72
CA ALA A 144 -3.11 10.10 9.01
C ALA A 144 -2.44 10.08 10.40
N HIS A 145 -2.99 9.33 11.35
CA HIS A 145 -2.37 9.11 12.65
C HIS A 145 -1.04 8.35 12.55
N ALA A 146 -0.96 7.28 11.77
CA ALA A 146 0.29 6.55 11.54
C ALA A 146 1.38 7.45 10.93
N LEU A 147 1.02 8.26 9.92
CA LEU A 147 1.93 9.23 9.32
C LEU A 147 2.39 10.32 10.30
N GLY A 148 1.50 10.83 11.14
CA GLY A 148 1.86 11.78 12.19
C GLY A 148 2.84 11.17 13.21
N ARG A 149 2.61 9.92 13.62
CA ARG A 149 3.52 9.21 14.52
C ARG A 149 4.87 8.90 13.93
N LEU A 150 4.92 8.61 12.62
CA LEU A 150 6.18 8.47 11.91
C LEU A 150 7.04 9.73 12.07
N TYR A 151 6.45 10.90 11.85
CA TYR A 151 7.13 12.19 12.00
C TYR A 151 7.59 12.46 13.43
N GLU A 152 6.70 12.26 14.41
CA GLU A 152 6.98 12.57 15.82
C GLU A 152 8.05 11.66 16.45
N ARG A 153 8.16 10.42 15.98
CA ARG A 153 8.97 9.38 16.64
C ARG A 153 10.27 9.08 15.91
N ALA A 154 10.43 9.54 14.66
CA ALA A 154 11.70 9.43 13.97
C ALA A 154 12.78 10.27 14.68
N ARG A 155 13.99 9.70 14.78
CA ARG A 155 15.14 10.37 15.40
C ARG A 155 15.66 11.57 14.60
N HIS A 156 15.32 11.63 13.31
CA HIS A 156 15.73 12.69 12.39
C HIS A 156 14.51 13.36 11.79
N GLN A 157 14.70 14.61 11.33
CA GLN A 157 13.66 15.34 10.63
C GLN A 157 13.21 14.53 9.39
N VAL A 158 11.93 14.16 9.39
CA VAL A 158 11.35 13.31 8.35
C VAL A 158 10.97 14.17 7.16
N GLU A 159 11.60 13.92 6.02
CA GLU A 159 11.18 14.51 4.75
C GLU A 159 9.92 13.81 4.20
N ILE A 160 9.19 14.49 3.31
CA ILE A 160 8.03 13.93 2.63
C ILE A 160 8.41 12.63 1.88
N SER A 161 9.62 12.58 1.31
CA SER A 161 10.19 11.40 0.64
C SER A 161 10.22 10.15 1.55
N TYR A 162 10.50 10.33 2.84
CA TYR A 162 10.49 9.26 3.82
C TYR A 162 9.08 8.78 4.16
N GLY A 163 8.12 9.70 4.29
CA GLY A 163 6.70 9.35 4.44
C GLY A 163 6.17 8.53 3.25
N ILE A 164 6.58 8.91 2.03
CA ILE A 164 6.31 8.17 0.80
C ILE A 164 6.98 6.77 0.84
N GLY A 165 8.24 6.66 1.29
CA GLY A 165 8.92 5.38 1.50
C GLY A 165 8.22 4.45 2.50
N PHE A 166 7.74 5.00 3.62
CA PHE A 166 6.92 4.28 4.61
C PHE A 166 5.66 3.67 3.99
N LEU A 167 4.92 4.45 3.19
CA LEU A 167 3.73 3.95 2.49
C LEU A 167 4.06 2.75 1.60
N ARG A 168 5.18 2.81 0.87
CA ARG A 168 5.63 1.69 0.02
C ARG A 168 5.90 0.42 0.83
N LEU A 169 6.55 0.55 2.00
CA LEU A 169 6.79 -0.59 2.89
C LEU A 169 5.47 -1.20 3.36
N CYS A 170 4.50 -0.38 3.77
CA CYS A 170 3.16 -0.84 4.15
C CYS A 170 2.48 -1.61 3.00
N GLY A 171 2.55 -1.11 1.77
CA GLY A 171 2.00 -1.79 0.60
C GLY A 171 2.63 -3.15 0.34
N ARG A 172 3.97 -3.24 0.35
CA ARG A 172 4.69 -4.51 0.14
C ARG A 172 4.34 -5.52 1.24
N ALA A 173 4.31 -5.09 2.50
CA ALA A 173 3.92 -5.93 3.61
C ALA A 173 2.46 -6.41 3.49
N GLY A 174 1.54 -5.54 3.05
CA GLY A 174 0.16 -5.89 2.77
C GLY A 174 0.01 -6.93 1.66
N VAL A 175 0.77 -6.79 0.56
CA VAL A 175 0.85 -7.80 -0.50
C VAL A 175 1.33 -9.13 0.06
N PHE A 176 2.43 -9.16 0.84
CA PHE A 176 2.92 -10.40 1.45
C PHE A 176 1.92 -11.03 2.41
N ALA A 177 1.32 -10.24 3.31
CA ALA A 177 0.30 -10.71 4.25
C ALA A 177 -0.92 -11.30 3.52
N SER A 178 -1.28 -10.78 2.34
CA SER A 178 -2.38 -11.33 1.54
C SER A 178 -2.10 -12.75 1.02
N THR A 179 -0.84 -13.16 0.90
CA THR A 179 -0.46 -14.49 0.36
C THR A 179 -0.51 -15.62 1.38
N ASP A 180 -0.54 -15.30 2.68
CA ASP A 180 -0.56 -16.29 3.76
C ASP A 180 -1.80 -16.10 4.65
N LYS A 181 -2.68 -17.10 4.64
CA LYS A 181 -3.94 -17.08 5.40
C LYS A 181 -3.73 -16.99 6.91
N ARG A 182 -2.57 -17.38 7.44
CA ARG A 182 -2.27 -17.22 8.87
C ARG A 182 -2.27 -15.74 9.23
N LEU A 183 -1.75 -14.89 8.35
CA LEU A 183 -1.64 -13.45 8.56
C LEU A 183 -2.96 -12.69 8.28
N TRP A 184 -4.06 -13.40 8.02
CA TRP A 184 -5.35 -12.77 7.77
C TRP A 184 -6.10 -12.55 9.09
N ARG A 185 -6.66 -11.36 9.22
CA ARG A 185 -7.43 -10.92 10.38
C ARG A 185 -6.63 -10.88 11.69
N THR A 186 -5.37 -10.51 11.60
CA THR A 186 -4.45 -10.47 12.74
C THR A 186 -3.69 -9.16 12.83
N GLU A 187 -3.14 -8.89 14.01
CA GLU A 187 -2.16 -7.82 14.18
C GLU A 187 -0.92 -8.08 13.30
N ILE A 188 -0.42 -7.01 12.68
CA ILE A 188 0.78 -6.99 11.86
C ILE A 188 1.69 -5.86 12.34
N ASN A 189 2.95 -6.22 12.58
CA ASN A 189 4.04 -5.34 12.95
C ASN A 189 5.16 -5.44 11.92
N ILE A 190 5.62 -4.29 11.43
CA ILE A 190 6.62 -4.20 10.37
C ILE A 190 7.72 -3.24 10.82
N ALA A 191 8.97 -3.68 10.76
CA ALA A 191 10.10 -2.80 11.04
C ALA A 191 10.23 -1.77 9.92
N LEU A 192 10.29 -0.48 10.30
CA LEU A 192 10.56 0.61 9.35
C LEU A 192 12.06 0.92 9.28
N ASN A 193 12.72 0.79 10.42
CA ASN A 193 14.16 0.91 10.63
C ASN A 193 14.48 0.26 11.99
N ASP A 194 15.69 0.46 12.51
CA ASP A 194 16.11 -0.10 13.80
C ASP A 194 15.34 0.46 15.02
N ASP A 195 14.60 1.55 14.85
CA ASP A 195 13.98 2.32 15.94
C ASP A 195 12.46 2.35 15.91
N LEU A 196 11.83 2.02 14.78
CA LEU A 196 10.40 2.22 14.57
C LEU A 196 9.72 0.97 14.01
N VAL A 197 8.55 0.68 14.54
CA VAL A 197 7.68 -0.41 14.10
C VAL A 197 6.33 0.16 13.67
N ALA A 198 5.93 -0.07 12.43
CA ALA A 198 4.59 0.20 11.96
C ALA A 198 3.66 -0.92 12.44
N THR A 199 2.55 -0.53 13.08
CA THR A 199 1.62 -1.46 13.71
C THR A 199 0.21 -1.24 13.19
N GLY A 200 -0.47 -2.34 12.93
CA GLY A 200 -1.82 -2.34 12.41
C GLY A 200 -2.42 -3.74 12.44
N SER A 201 -3.43 -3.93 11.60
CA SER A 201 -4.15 -5.22 11.49
C SER A 201 -4.38 -5.55 10.03
N THR A 202 -4.53 -6.83 9.68
CA THR A 202 -5.02 -7.17 8.35
C THR A 202 -6.54 -7.17 8.30
N ARG A 203 -7.09 -6.40 7.38
CA ARG A 203 -8.53 -6.28 7.18
C ARG A 203 -8.94 -6.99 5.90
N VAL A 204 -10.21 -7.37 5.83
CA VAL A 204 -10.80 -7.92 4.60
C VAL A 204 -11.83 -6.90 4.14
N ALA A 205 -11.64 -6.35 2.95
CA ALA A 205 -12.61 -5.47 2.30
C ALA A 205 -13.09 -6.09 1.00
N GLY A 206 -14.39 -5.90 0.69
CA GLY A 206 -14.89 -6.04 -0.66
C GLY A 206 -14.44 -4.84 -1.49
N GLN A 207 -13.81 -5.10 -2.62
CA GLN A 207 -13.19 -4.10 -3.49
C GLN A 207 -13.74 -4.31 -4.91
N GLY A 208 -14.88 -3.66 -5.19
CA GLY A 208 -15.66 -4.01 -6.40
C GLY A 208 -16.06 -5.48 -6.38
N ASP A 209 -15.65 -6.23 -7.42
CA ASP A 209 -15.94 -7.67 -7.55
C ASP A 209 -14.95 -8.59 -6.80
N VAL A 210 -13.93 -8.03 -6.13
CA VAL A 210 -12.86 -8.80 -5.49
C VAL A 210 -12.83 -8.57 -3.99
N ALA A 211 -12.92 -9.64 -3.19
CA ALA A 211 -12.61 -9.56 -1.76
C ALA A 211 -11.10 -9.78 -1.54
N GLY A 212 -10.44 -8.84 -0.87
CA GLY A 212 -8.99 -8.89 -0.62
C GLY A 212 -8.63 -8.59 0.83
N THR A 213 -7.58 -9.26 1.31
CA THR A 213 -6.94 -8.93 2.59
C THR A 213 -5.93 -7.80 2.36
N PHE A 214 -5.95 -6.76 3.20
CA PHE A 214 -5.02 -5.63 3.14
C PHE A 214 -4.47 -5.29 4.52
N PHE A 215 -3.30 -4.68 4.57
CA PHE A 215 -2.72 -4.19 5.82
C PHE A 215 -3.25 -2.80 6.17
N ASP A 216 -3.97 -2.70 7.28
CA ASP A 216 -4.52 -1.47 7.83
C ASP A 216 -3.61 -0.94 8.95
N CYS A 217 -2.68 -0.06 8.58
CA CYS A 217 -1.70 0.55 9.47
C CYS A 217 -2.29 1.72 10.26
N ARG A 218 -2.28 1.60 11.59
CA ARG A 218 -2.95 2.54 12.49
C ARG A 218 -1.99 3.44 13.25
N THR A 219 -0.76 3.00 13.47
CA THR A 219 0.22 3.74 14.27
C THR A 219 1.65 3.29 13.95
N VAL A 220 2.63 4.06 14.41
CA VAL A 220 4.06 3.73 14.33
C VAL A 220 4.65 3.85 15.73
N LEU A 221 5.09 2.77 16.34
CA LEU A 221 5.64 2.73 17.71
C LEU A 221 7.17 2.83 17.70
N PRO A 222 7.78 3.44 18.72
CA PRO A 222 9.19 3.21 19.03
C PRO A 222 9.42 1.73 19.33
N ARG A 223 10.54 1.17 18.86
CA ARG A 223 10.84 -0.26 18.98
C ARG A 223 10.96 -0.72 20.44
N ASP A 224 11.44 0.15 21.33
CA ASP A 224 11.53 -0.10 22.78
C ASP A 224 10.16 -0.11 23.49
N ALA A 225 9.12 0.42 22.84
CA ALA A 225 7.73 0.34 23.33
C ALA A 225 6.99 -0.92 22.83
N CYS A 226 7.63 -1.72 21.97
CA CYS A 226 7.09 -2.97 21.47
C CYS A 226 7.48 -4.14 22.38
N ASP A 227 6.58 -5.11 22.51
CA ASP A 227 6.93 -6.38 23.18
C ASP A 227 7.77 -7.29 22.25
N GLY A 228 8.36 -8.34 22.82
CA GLY A 228 9.26 -9.24 22.08
C GLY A 228 8.58 -9.98 20.92
N GLU A 229 7.28 -10.22 21.02
CA GLU A 229 6.45 -10.84 19.98
C GLU A 229 6.27 -9.90 18.78
N GLN A 230 5.94 -8.64 19.04
CA GLN A 230 5.83 -7.59 18.02
C GLN A 230 7.17 -7.36 17.32
N ILE A 231 8.27 -7.35 18.08
CA ILE A 231 9.63 -7.20 17.54
C ILE A 231 9.99 -8.39 16.64
N ALA A 232 9.76 -9.62 17.08
CA ALA A 232 10.06 -10.81 16.29
C ALA A 232 9.25 -10.84 14.97
N GLN A 233 7.98 -10.45 15.01
CA GLN A 233 7.16 -10.34 13.80
C GLN A 233 7.68 -9.24 12.86
N ALA A 234 8.04 -8.08 13.41
CA ALA A 234 8.60 -6.96 12.65
C ALA A 234 9.90 -7.33 11.92
N ASP A 235 10.79 -8.06 12.61
CA ASP A 235 12.04 -8.54 12.04
C ASP A 235 11.81 -9.63 10.98
N GLY A 236 10.84 -10.53 11.20
CA GLY A 236 10.43 -11.51 10.20
C GLY A 236 9.94 -10.85 8.91
N PHE A 237 9.10 -9.82 9.00
CA PHE A 237 8.69 -9.03 7.84
C PHE A 237 9.88 -8.36 7.13
N ALA A 238 10.85 -7.83 7.87
CA ALA A 238 12.05 -7.23 7.28
C ALA A 238 12.85 -8.25 6.46
N GLN A 239 13.06 -9.47 6.98
CA GLN A 239 13.75 -10.53 6.25
C GLN A 239 13.02 -10.93 4.95
N VAL A 240 11.68 -10.98 4.97
CA VAL A 240 10.87 -11.26 3.78
C VAL A 240 10.95 -10.12 2.77
N LEU A 241 10.89 -8.86 3.23
CA LEU A 241 11.00 -7.68 2.37
C LEU A 241 12.37 -7.55 1.70
N GLU A 242 13.42 -8.07 2.35
CA GLU A 242 14.80 -8.18 1.82
C GLU A 242 15.02 -9.44 0.95
N GLY A 243 14.03 -10.34 0.86
CA GLY A 243 14.12 -11.59 0.11
C GLY A 243 15.01 -12.65 0.76
N LYS A 244 15.29 -12.52 2.06
CA LYS A 244 16.12 -13.45 2.85
C LYS A 244 15.30 -14.57 3.50
N ALA A 245 13.99 -14.39 3.61
CA ALA A 245 13.05 -15.34 4.21
C ALA A 245 11.76 -15.45 3.38
N THR A 246 10.98 -16.48 3.64
CA THR A 246 9.63 -16.64 3.06
C THR A 246 8.55 -16.15 4.02
N VAL A 247 7.35 -15.82 3.50
CA VAL A 247 6.20 -15.39 4.32
C VAL A 247 5.84 -16.43 5.39
N ALA A 248 6.12 -17.71 5.13
CA ALA A 248 5.90 -18.80 6.07
C ALA A 248 6.70 -18.64 7.38
N GLU A 249 7.85 -17.97 7.32
CA GLU A 249 8.77 -17.77 8.44
C GLU A 249 8.42 -16.58 9.32
N ILE A 250 7.44 -15.74 8.92
CA ILE A 250 6.98 -14.62 9.74
C ILE A 250 6.31 -15.18 11.02
N PRO A 251 6.76 -14.79 12.22
CA PRO A 251 6.10 -15.15 13.46
C PRO A 251 4.63 -14.74 13.48
N PHE A 252 3.78 -15.68 13.88
CA PHE A 252 2.34 -15.47 13.93
C PHE A 252 1.92 -14.96 15.31
N LEU A 253 1.27 -13.79 15.34
CA LEU A 253 0.68 -13.24 16.57
C LEU A 253 -0.81 -13.55 16.61
N VAL A 254 -1.23 -14.37 17.56
CA VAL A 254 -2.64 -14.74 17.78
C VAL A 254 -3.36 -13.61 18.54
N ARG A 255 -3.33 -12.39 17.98
CA ARG A 255 -4.02 -11.22 18.56
C ARG A 255 -5.23 -10.86 17.69
N PRO A 256 -6.40 -10.57 18.31
CA PRO A 256 -7.61 -10.23 17.57
C PRO A 256 -7.42 -9.02 16.66
N ASN A 257 -8.19 -8.97 15.59
CA ASN A 257 -8.07 -7.97 14.53
C ASN A 257 -8.24 -6.51 15.00
N ASP A 258 -9.02 -6.31 16.06
CA ASP A 258 -9.29 -4.99 16.64
C ASP A 258 -8.36 -4.64 17.80
N PHE A 259 -7.41 -5.51 18.17
CA PHE A 259 -6.54 -5.28 19.33
C PHE A 259 -5.83 -3.93 19.28
N VAL A 260 -5.30 -3.54 18.12
CA VAL A 260 -4.63 -2.23 17.95
C VAL A 260 -5.62 -1.08 18.10
N LEU A 261 -6.82 -1.19 17.53
CA LEU A 261 -7.87 -0.17 17.64
C LEU A 261 -8.38 -0.06 19.08
N GLU A 262 -8.64 -1.18 19.74
CA GLU A 262 -9.02 -1.22 21.15
C GLU A 262 -7.93 -0.65 22.05
N LYS A 263 -6.67 -0.98 21.78
CA LYS A 263 -5.53 -0.46 22.54
C LYS A 263 -5.43 1.06 22.35
N LEU A 264 -5.57 1.56 21.13
CA LEU A 264 -5.62 3.01 20.84
C LEU A 264 -6.80 3.69 21.56
N LYS A 265 -8.02 3.15 21.43
CA LYS A 265 -9.22 3.69 22.12
C LYS A 265 -9.07 3.69 23.64
N ARG A 266 -8.60 2.60 24.25
CA ARG A 266 -8.35 2.53 25.70
C ARG A 266 -7.30 3.55 26.15
N PHE A 267 -6.32 3.85 25.31
CA PHE A 267 -5.35 4.91 25.58
C PHE A 267 -5.90 6.33 25.39
N GLU A 268 -6.96 6.50 24.59
CA GLU A 268 -7.69 7.75 24.39
C GLU A 268 -8.73 8.01 25.51
N GLU A 269 -9.42 6.97 25.98
CA GLU A 269 -10.48 7.06 27.01
C GLU A 269 -9.94 7.05 28.45
N GLY A 270 -8.71 6.59 28.67
CA GLY A 270 -8.08 6.41 29.98
C GLY A 270 -6.99 7.43 30.33
N SER A 271 -7.19 8.73 30.08
CA SER A 271 -6.28 9.81 30.52
C SER A 271 -7.03 11.05 30.96
#